data_AF-A0A182G3X5-F1
#
_entry.id   AF-A0A182G3X5-F1
#
_cell.length_a   1.000
_cell.length_b   1.000
_cell.length_c   1.000
_cell.angle_alpha   90.00
_cell.angle_beta   90.00
_cell.angle_gamma   90.00
#
_symmetry.space_group_name_H-M   'P 1'
#
loop_
_entity.id
_entity.type
_entity.pdbx_description
1 polymer ?
#
loop_
_entity_poly.entity_id
_entity_poly.type
_entity_poly.pdbx_seq_one_letter_code
_entity_poly.pdbx_strand_id
1 'polypeptide(L)'
;MIAEATSEDDTLRMVRDYIRKGWPSKATSEDPGVQQFFARRESLYEAQKVLMYGDRVVIPKKLQQKVLHQLHKGHPGIDRMRSLA
;
A
#
# COMPACT_ATOMS: atom_id res chain seq x y z
N MET A 1 11.33 9.72 -2.82
CA MET A 1 11.01 9.22 -1.46
C MET A 1 9.85 8.21 -1.41
N ILE A 2 8.55 8.59 -1.43
CA ILE A 2 7.45 7.58 -1.46
C ILE A 2 7.16 7.08 -2.87
N ALA A 3 6.86 7.96 -3.83
CA ALA A 3 6.58 7.57 -5.21
C ALA A 3 7.68 6.69 -5.84
N GLU A 4 8.93 6.99 -5.52
CA GLU A 4 10.12 6.22 -5.91
C GLU A 4 10.13 4.82 -5.27
N ALA A 5 9.93 4.74 -3.94
CA ALA A 5 9.81 3.46 -3.25
C ALA A 5 8.60 2.65 -3.74
N THR A 6 7.49 3.29 -4.13
CA THR A 6 6.34 2.66 -4.77
C THR A 6 6.70 2.09 -6.15
N SER A 7 7.60 2.72 -6.91
CA SER A 7 8.06 2.19 -8.19
C SER A 7 9.07 1.04 -8.07
N GLU A 8 9.86 1.04 -6.98
CA GLU A 8 10.79 -0.05 -6.63
C GLU A 8 10.08 -1.27 -6.03
N ASP A 9 8.86 -1.11 -5.51
CA ASP A 9 8.08 -2.20 -4.91
C ASP A 9 7.31 -2.97 -6.01
N ASP A 10 7.73 -4.22 -6.26
CA ASP A 10 7.20 -5.05 -7.34
C ASP A 10 5.69 -5.27 -7.24
N THR A 11 5.18 -5.52 -6.03
CA THR A 11 3.75 -5.70 -5.78
C THR A 11 3.00 -4.41 -6.07
N LEU A 12 3.47 -3.27 -5.55
CA LEU A 12 2.78 -1.99 -5.78
C LEU A 12 2.86 -1.52 -7.23
N ARG A 13 3.95 -1.82 -7.94
CA ARG A 13 4.09 -1.56 -9.37
C ARG A 13 3.03 -2.35 -10.16
N MET A 14 2.85 -3.63 -9.83
CA MET A 14 1.84 -4.47 -10.49
C MET A 14 0.41 -4.00 -10.20
N VAL A 15 0.12 -3.61 -8.95
CA VAL A 15 -1.19 -3.06 -8.57
C VAL A 15 -1.49 -1.75 -9.32
N ARG A 16 -0.50 -0.86 -9.46
CA ARG A 16 -0.67 0.37 -10.25
C ARG A 16 -0.96 0.09 -11.71
N ASP A 17 -0.31 -0.90 -12.29
CA ASP A 17 -0.59 -1.35 -13.64
C ASP A 17 -2.03 -1.85 -13.79
N TYR A 18 -2.56 -2.61 -12.81
CA TYR A 18 -3.97 -3.02 -12.82
C TYR A 18 -4.94 -1.86 -12.65
N ILE A 19 -4.61 -0.85 -11.84
CA ILE A 19 -5.44 0.35 -11.72
C ILE A 19 -5.52 1.09 -13.06
N ARG A 20 -4.42 1.15 -13.81
CA ARG A 20 -4.35 1.88 -15.09
C ARG A 20 -4.95 1.09 -16.26
N LYS A 21 -4.72 -0.22 -16.31
CA LYS A 21 -5.05 -1.08 -17.46
C LYS A 21 -6.32 -1.91 -17.24
N GLY A 22 -6.83 -1.92 -16.01
CA GLY A 22 -7.91 -2.80 -15.58
C GLY A 22 -7.41 -4.00 -14.79
N TRP A 23 -8.23 -4.43 -13.82
CA TRP A 23 -7.98 -5.61 -13.02
C TRP A 23 -8.37 -6.88 -13.81
N PRO A 24 -7.66 -8.00 -13.61
CA PRO A 24 -8.08 -9.28 -14.19
C PRO A 24 -9.45 -9.74 -13.64
N SER A 25 -10.21 -10.47 -14.44
CA SER A 25 -11.57 -10.92 -14.10
C SER A 25 -11.64 -11.96 -12.98
N LYS A 26 -10.53 -12.68 -12.74
CA LYS A 26 -10.31 -13.54 -11.59
C LYS A 26 -9.07 -13.03 -10.86
N ALA A 27 -9.00 -13.23 -9.54
CA ALA A 27 -7.79 -12.97 -8.77
C ALA A 27 -6.68 -13.94 -9.24
N THR A 28 -6.05 -13.65 -10.39
CA THR A 28 -5.12 -14.53 -11.10
C THR A 28 -3.68 -14.38 -10.64
N SER A 29 -3.40 -13.52 -9.66
CA SER A 29 -2.06 -13.46 -9.08
C SER A 29 -1.89 -14.58 -8.05
N GLU A 30 -1.01 -15.53 -8.36
CA GLU A 30 -0.43 -16.45 -7.36
C GLU A 30 0.30 -15.69 -6.24
N ASP A 31 0.67 -14.41 -6.48
CA ASP A 31 1.24 -13.52 -5.48
C ASP A 31 0.18 -13.14 -4.41
N PRO A 32 0.31 -13.64 -3.16
CA PRO A 32 -0.61 -13.31 -2.07
C PRO A 32 -0.61 -11.80 -1.76
N GLY A 33 0.50 -11.12 -2.03
CA GLY A 33 0.66 -9.69 -1.83
C GLY A 33 -0.28 -8.85 -2.69
N VAL A 34 -0.70 -9.37 -3.85
CA VAL A 34 -1.59 -8.69 -4.80
C VAL A 34 -3.06 -8.98 -4.50
N GLN A 35 -3.37 -10.19 -4.01
CA GLN A 35 -4.73 -10.60 -3.68
C GLN A 35 -5.39 -9.67 -2.64
N GLN A 36 -4.64 -9.24 -1.64
CA GLN A 36 -5.12 -8.27 -0.64
C GLN A 36 -5.49 -6.90 -1.22
N PHE A 37 -4.90 -6.53 -2.37
CA PHE A 37 -5.26 -5.31 -3.10
C PHE A 37 -6.44 -5.56 -4.03
N PHE A 38 -6.52 -6.74 -4.67
CA PHE A 38 -7.67 -7.12 -5.50
C PHE A 38 -8.99 -7.07 -4.73
N ALA A 39 -8.99 -7.53 -3.47
CA ALA A 39 -10.16 -7.47 -2.60
C ALA A 39 -10.63 -6.03 -2.29
N ARG A 40 -9.72 -5.05 -2.39
CA ARG A 40 -9.95 -3.63 -2.07
C ARG A 40 -9.93 -2.72 -3.30
N ARG A 41 -9.87 -3.32 -4.50
CA ARG A 41 -9.58 -2.62 -5.76
C ARG A 41 -10.46 -1.41 -6.06
N GLU A 42 -11.72 -1.46 -5.65
CA GLU A 42 -12.70 -0.37 -5.88
C GLU A 42 -12.35 0.91 -5.11
N SER A 43 -11.53 0.81 -4.07
CA SER A 43 -11.08 1.95 -3.26
C SER A 43 -9.60 2.30 -3.48
N LEU A 44 -8.94 1.61 -4.42
CA LEU A 44 -7.55 1.88 -4.77
C LEU A 44 -7.46 2.83 -5.95
N TYR A 45 -6.60 3.82 -5.84
CA TYR A 45 -6.29 4.73 -6.94
C TYR A 45 -4.85 5.22 -6.87
N GLU A 46 -4.37 5.76 -7.99
CA GLU A 46 -3.05 6.37 -8.06
C GLU A 46 -3.17 7.89 -7.99
N ALA A 47 -2.40 8.52 -7.10
CA ALA A 47 -2.23 9.96 -7.03
C ALA A 47 -0.75 10.31 -7.01
N GLN A 48 -0.30 11.18 -7.92
CA GLN A 48 1.11 11.64 -7.98
C GLN A 48 2.14 10.48 -7.91
N LYS A 49 1.89 9.38 -8.64
CA LYS A 49 2.73 8.16 -8.65
C LYS A 49 2.77 7.37 -7.34
N VAL A 50 1.91 7.68 -6.38
CA VAL A 50 1.72 6.98 -5.12
C VAL A 50 0.42 6.19 -5.17
N LEU A 51 0.43 4.98 -4.59
CA LEU A 51 -0.78 4.17 -4.44
C LEU A 51 -1.54 4.61 -3.19
N MET A 52 -2.84 4.86 -3.37
CA MET A 52 -3.76 5.32 -2.33
C MET A 52 -4.82 4.25 -2.05
N TYR A 53 -5.31 4.21 -0.82
CA TYR A 53 -6.48 3.44 -0.38
C TYR A 53 -7.40 4.35 0.43
N GLY A 54 -8.51 4.78 -0.18
CA GLY A 54 -9.31 5.88 0.39
C GLY A 54 -8.43 7.13 0.60
N ASP A 55 -8.43 7.69 1.80
CA ASP A 55 -7.61 8.85 2.18
C ASP A 55 -6.19 8.48 2.65
N ARG A 56 -5.81 7.20 2.61
CA ARG A 56 -4.54 6.70 3.16
C ARG A 56 -3.54 6.37 2.06
N VAL A 57 -2.26 6.59 2.35
CA VAL A 57 -1.16 6.16 1.49
C VAL A 57 -0.85 4.69 1.73
N VAL A 58 -0.76 3.88 0.67
CA VAL A 58 -0.20 2.53 0.77
C VAL A 58 1.32 2.63 0.89
N ILE A 59 1.84 2.30 2.06
CA ILE A 59 3.28 2.40 2.36
C ILE A 59 4.04 1.23 1.69
N PRO A 60 5.01 1.51 0.80
CA PRO A 60 5.88 0.49 0.21
C PRO A 60 6.63 -0.31 1.28
N LYS A 61 6.89 -1.60 1.01
CA LYS A 61 7.46 -2.53 2.00
C LYS A 61 8.74 -1.99 2.66
N LYS A 62 9.62 -1.39 1.86
CA LYS A 62 10.89 -0.78 2.30
C LYS A 62 10.70 0.38 3.29
N LEU A 63 9.57 1.08 3.27
CA LEU A 63 9.28 2.23 4.14
C LEU A 63 8.46 1.86 5.38
N GLN A 64 7.83 0.68 5.41
CA GLN A 64 6.97 0.27 6.53
C GLN A 64 7.70 0.29 7.87
N GLN A 65 8.93 -0.21 7.94
CA GLN A 65 9.73 -0.19 9.18
C GLN A 65 10.01 1.23 9.67
N LYS A 66 10.31 2.15 8.75
CA LYS A 66 10.54 3.56 9.11
C LYS A 66 9.28 4.21 9.67
N VAL A 67 8.13 3.99 9.03
CA VAL A 67 6.83 4.50 9.51
C VAL A 67 6.48 3.90 10.87
N LEU A 68 6.61 2.58 11.04
CA LEU A 68 6.38 1.91 12.32
C LEU A 68 7.27 2.45 13.43
N HIS A 69 8.57 2.67 13.16
CA HIS A 69 9.49 3.25 14.14
C HIS A 69 9.07 4.67 14.56
N GLN A 70 8.58 5.47 13.62
CA GLN A 70 8.07 6.82 13.94
C GLN A 70 6.79 6.77 14.79
N LEU A 71 5.87 5.84 14.50
CA LEU A 71 4.65 5.66 15.29
C LEU A 71 4.93 5.09 16.69
N HIS A 72 5.93 4.20 16.82
CA HIS A 72 6.39 3.66 18.10
C HIS A 72 7.13 4.70 18.97
N LYS A 73 7.47 5.88 18.44
CA LYS A 73 8.22 6.89 19.18
C LYS A 73 7.44 7.32 20.43
N GLY A 74 8.10 7.25 21.59
CA GLY A 74 7.48 7.53 22.88
C GLY A 74 6.71 6.36 23.49
N HIS A 75 6.81 5.16 22.90
CA HIS A 75 6.23 3.90 23.39
C HIS A 75 4.75 3.99 23.80
N PRO A 76 3.87 4.58 22.97
CA PRO A 76 2.51 4.90 23.36
C PRO A 76 1.57 3.70 23.56
N GLY A 77 2.03 2.47 23.30
CA GLY A 77 1.22 1.25 23.31
C GLY A 77 0.45 1.03 22.01
N ILE A 78 -0.05 -0.20 21.82
CA ILE A 78 -0.62 -0.65 20.54
C ILE A 78 -1.91 0.09 20.16
N ASP A 79 -2.79 0.37 21.12
CA ASP A 79 -4.09 1.00 20.85
C ASP A 79 -3.92 2.45 20.39
N ARG A 80 -3.04 3.18 21.07
CA ARG A 80 -2.70 4.56 20.69
C ARG A 80 -2.04 4.60 19.31
N MET A 81 -1.18 3.63 18.98
CA MET A 81 -0.61 3.54 17.63
C MET A 81 -1.63 3.24 16.54
N ARG A 82 -2.59 2.33 16.79
CA ARG A 82 -3.66 2.04 15.83
C ARG A 82 -4.54 3.26 15.57
N SER A 83 -4.78 4.10 16.57
CA SER A 83 -5.56 5.34 16.40
C SER A 83 -4.88 6.39 15.50
N LEU A 84 -3.55 6.31 15.36
CA LEU A 84 -2.74 7.20 14.53
C LEU A 84 -2.59 6.68 13.08
N ALA A 85 -3.17 5.52 12.76
CA ALA A 85 -2.92 4.76 11.54
C ALA A 85 -4.15 4.53 10.63
#